data_AF-A0A2S3ZAI2-F1
#
_entry.id   AF-A0A2S3ZAI2-F1
#
_cell.length_a   1.000
_cell.length_b   1.000
_cell.length_c   1.000
_cell.angle_alpha   90.00
_cell.angle_beta   90.00
_cell.angle_gamma   90.00
#
_symmetry.space_group_name_H-M   'P 1'
#
loop_
_entity.id
_entity.type
_entity.pdbx_description
1 polymer ?
#
loop_
_entity_poly.entity_id
_entity_poly.type
_entity_poly.pdbx_seq_one_letter_code
_entity_poly.pdbx_strand_id
1 'polypeptide(L)'
;MAERQNELAEQITWNEFARWRQTPEGVAFLAWREPAFALAQTLRDRDSHWLQGWARAIGQAQAEIPNDEKQRLMRRPASLRQSGLKVASIVSFAVAGLFMLGLLGQLFALSVTDSAPATGGFTYEECLATLDDPSNALLSEADCEAINPGPAGSNIPQAIPLTLFLGLGIALIVVRRKKQRAARQDQTAENESRARVERWRFDPLAVEPGYTGFTWYESPRTEGYADRLMQLALFDGHGRPPAQSDLIAVEMPIARAPHSTNPAELNQLLGEFGQKAQA
;
A
#
# COMPACT_ATOMS: atom_id res chain seq x y z
N MET A 1 15.93 8.36 49.37
CA MET A 1 16.44 9.75 49.21
C MET A 1 15.82 10.45 48.01
N ALA A 2 15.75 9.79 46.83
CA ALA A 2 15.06 10.34 45.66
C ALA A 2 13.57 10.69 45.90
N GLU A 3 12.85 9.85 46.63
CA GLU A 3 11.42 10.06 46.94
C GLU A 3 11.16 11.35 47.75
N ARG A 4 11.94 11.57 48.82
CA ARG A 4 11.89 12.82 49.61
C ARG A 4 12.26 14.07 48.81
N GLN A 5 13.16 13.93 47.82
CA GLN A 5 13.54 15.05 46.95
C GLN A 5 12.40 15.42 45.99
N ASN A 6 11.67 14.41 45.48
CA ASN A 6 10.50 14.62 44.63
C ASN A 6 9.34 15.27 45.41
N GLU A 7 9.04 14.80 46.62
CA GLU A 7 7.99 15.39 47.48
C GLU A 7 8.27 16.87 47.80
N LEU A 8 9.52 17.21 48.10
CA LEU A 8 9.92 18.60 48.35
C LEU A 8 9.78 19.47 47.10
N ALA A 9 10.20 18.96 45.93
CA ALA A 9 10.08 19.68 44.67
C ALA A 9 8.61 19.95 44.29
N GLU A 10 7.74 18.98 44.53
CA GLU A 10 6.29 19.10 44.31
C GLU A 10 5.67 20.15 45.24
N GLN A 11 6.00 20.13 46.54
CA GLN A 11 5.53 21.15 47.49
C GLN A 11 6.00 22.57 47.12
N ILE A 12 7.25 22.72 46.68
CA ILE A 12 7.78 24.02 46.23
C ILE A 12 6.98 24.52 45.02
N THR A 13 6.78 23.65 44.03
CA THR A 13 5.99 23.99 42.83
C THR A 13 4.57 24.42 43.21
N TRP A 14 3.93 23.66 44.11
CA TRP A 14 2.57 23.98 44.54
C TRP A 14 2.48 25.31 45.28
N ASN A 15 3.45 25.62 46.14
CA ASN A 15 3.53 26.90 46.84
C ASN A 15 3.83 28.08 45.89
N GLU A 16 4.65 27.89 44.86
CA GLU A 16 4.89 28.88 43.81
C GLU A 16 3.64 29.16 43.00
N PHE A 17 2.95 28.10 42.56
CA PHE A 17 1.67 28.22 41.87
C PHE A 17 0.61 28.90 42.76
N ALA A 18 0.55 28.56 44.05
CA ALA A 18 -0.38 29.14 45.01
C ALA A 18 -0.17 30.64 45.25
N ARG A 19 1.07 31.12 45.15
CA ARG A 19 1.41 32.55 45.17
C ARG A 19 1.09 33.23 43.85
N TRP A 20 1.47 32.60 42.73
CA TRP A 20 1.25 33.15 41.40
C TRP A 20 -0.23 33.37 41.08
N ARG A 21 -1.11 32.44 41.44
CA ARG A 21 -2.57 32.58 41.24
C ARG A 21 -3.21 33.80 41.94
N GLN A 22 -2.48 34.47 42.83
CA GLN A 22 -2.91 35.68 43.52
C GLN A 22 -2.44 36.96 42.82
N THR A 23 -1.55 36.87 41.82
CA THR A 23 -1.12 38.03 41.01
C THR A 23 -2.20 38.41 39.99
N PRO A 24 -2.15 39.62 39.40
CA PRO A 24 -3.08 40.01 38.34
C PRO A 24 -3.12 39.03 37.17
N GLU A 25 -1.97 38.49 36.76
CA GLU A 25 -1.85 37.48 35.70
C GLU A 25 -2.50 36.16 36.10
N GLY A 26 -2.26 35.69 37.33
CA GLY A 26 -2.86 34.48 37.85
C GLY A 26 -4.38 34.57 37.96
N VAL A 27 -4.91 35.72 38.38
CA VAL A 27 -6.36 35.98 38.42
C VAL A 27 -6.96 36.00 37.02
N ALA A 28 -6.30 36.67 36.06
CA ALA A 28 -6.73 36.69 34.66
C ALA A 28 -6.73 35.28 34.05
N PHE A 29 -5.70 34.47 34.32
CA PHE A 29 -5.64 33.08 33.90
C PHE A 29 -6.78 32.25 34.49
N LEU A 30 -7.05 32.36 35.80
CA LEU A 30 -8.13 31.59 36.44
C LEU A 30 -9.52 31.98 35.89
N ALA A 31 -9.75 33.27 35.60
CA ALA A 31 -10.98 33.74 34.97
C ALA A 31 -11.13 33.23 33.52
N TRP A 32 -10.02 33.11 32.80
CA TRP A 32 -9.97 32.57 31.43
C TRP A 32 -10.11 31.04 31.38
N ARG A 33 -9.55 30.33 32.36
CA ARG A 33 -9.37 28.87 32.37
C ARG A 33 -10.68 28.11 32.28
N GLU A 34 -11.68 28.48 33.09
CA GLU A 34 -12.94 27.75 33.15
C GLU A 34 -13.72 27.85 31.82
N PRO A 35 -13.94 29.04 31.23
CA PRO A 35 -14.49 29.17 29.88
C PRO A 35 -13.67 28.44 28.81
N ALA A 36 -12.34 28.51 28.87
CA ALA A 36 -11.46 27.86 27.90
C ALA A 36 -11.58 26.33 27.94
N PHE A 37 -11.62 25.74 29.15
CA PHE A 37 -11.80 24.30 29.33
C PHE A 37 -13.17 23.85 28.81
N ALA A 38 -14.25 24.56 29.20
CA ALA A 38 -15.61 24.25 28.76
C ALA A 38 -15.77 24.35 27.23
N LEU A 39 -15.17 25.39 26.62
CA LEU A 39 -15.16 25.55 25.17
C LEU A 39 -14.39 24.40 24.51
N ALA A 40 -13.20 24.06 24.99
CA ALA A 40 -12.39 22.98 24.43
C ALA A 40 -13.12 21.62 24.46
N GLN A 41 -13.82 21.30 25.56
CA GLN A 41 -14.67 20.10 25.63
C GLN A 41 -15.81 20.16 24.61
N THR A 42 -16.51 21.29 24.54
CA THR A 42 -17.60 21.48 23.57
C THR A 42 -17.12 21.30 22.13
N LEU A 43 -15.93 21.81 21.78
CA LEU A 43 -15.35 21.63 20.45
C LEU A 43 -15.04 20.16 20.16
N ARG A 44 -14.45 19.44 21.11
CA ARG A 44 -14.15 17.99 20.98
C ARG A 44 -15.41 17.14 20.84
N ASP A 45 -16.47 17.49 21.56
CA ASP A 45 -17.78 16.83 21.43
C ASP A 45 -18.39 17.07 20.05
N ARG A 46 -18.33 18.32 19.55
CA ARG A 46 -18.79 18.67 18.20
C ARG A 46 -17.98 17.95 17.13
N ASP A 47 -16.66 17.90 17.26
CA ASP A 47 -15.78 17.14 16.36
C ASP A 47 -16.18 15.66 16.36
N SER A 48 -16.39 15.07 17.53
CA SER A 48 -16.81 13.67 17.66
C SER A 48 -18.16 13.41 16.99
N HIS A 49 -19.17 14.25 17.24
CA HIS A 49 -20.48 14.14 16.60
C HIS A 49 -20.41 14.35 15.09
N TRP A 50 -19.60 15.30 14.63
CA TRP A 50 -19.38 15.56 13.22
C TRP A 50 -18.77 14.35 12.51
N LEU A 51 -17.75 13.74 13.11
CA LEU A 51 -17.11 12.52 12.59
C LEU A 51 -18.08 11.34 12.54
N GLN A 52 -18.88 11.15 13.59
CA GLN A 52 -19.91 10.12 13.61
C GLN A 52 -20.99 10.36 12.55
N GLY A 53 -21.39 11.62 12.34
CA GLY A 53 -22.32 12.02 11.29
C GLY A 53 -21.79 11.65 9.90
N TRP A 54 -20.53 11.99 9.62
CA TRP A 54 -19.88 11.62 8.36
C TRP A 54 -19.75 10.11 8.19
N ALA A 55 -19.32 9.38 9.24
CA ALA A 55 -19.22 7.93 9.19
C ALA A 55 -20.57 7.27 8.84
N ARG A 56 -21.67 7.77 9.43
CA ARG A 56 -23.02 7.31 9.11
C ARG A 56 -23.42 7.63 7.67
N ALA A 57 -23.23 8.88 7.23
CA ALA A 57 -23.58 9.32 5.87
C ALA A 57 -22.78 8.56 4.80
N ILE A 58 -21.48 8.35 5.02
CA ILE A 58 -20.62 7.54 4.14
C ILE A 58 -21.11 6.09 4.12
N GLY A 59 -21.41 5.50 5.28
CA GLY A 59 -21.90 4.13 5.38
C GLY A 59 -23.23 3.92 4.63
N GLN A 60 -24.17 4.87 4.75
CA GLN A 60 -25.42 4.86 3.99
C GLN A 60 -25.16 4.98 2.48
N ALA A 61 -24.34 5.95 2.05
CA ALA A 61 -23.99 6.13 0.65
C ALA A 61 -23.29 4.88 0.08
N GLN A 62 -22.38 4.26 0.84
CA GLN A 62 -21.76 2.99 0.47
C GLN A 62 -22.77 1.86 0.35
N ALA A 63 -23.81 1.80 1.20
CA ALA A 63 -24.85 0.78 1.12
C ALA A 63 -25.71 0.92 -0.14
N GLU A 64 -25.96 2.14 -0.62
CA GLU A 64 -26.70 2.42 -1.85
C GLU A 64 -25.94 2.07 -3.14
N ILE A 65 -24.61 1.95 -3.08
CA ILE A 65 -23.80 1.66 -4.26
C ILE A 65 -23.97 0.19 -4.67
N PRO A 66 -24.27 -0.07 -5.96
CA PRO A 66 -24.38 -1.42 -6.51
C PRO A 66 -23.15 -2.30 -6.24
N ASN A 67 -23.37 -3.59 -5.95
CA ASN A 67 -22.28 -4.52 -5.62
C ASN A 67 -21.35 -4.79 -6.80
N ASP A 68 -21.84 -4.72 -8.02
CA ASP A 68 -21.06 -4.88 -9.24
C ASP A 68 -20.06 -3.74 -9.43
N GLU A 69 -20.45 -2.50 -9.10
CA GLU A 69 -19.57 -1.33 -9.11
C GLU A 69 -18.44 -1.48 -8.08
N LYS A 70 -18.78 -1.89 -6.85
CA LYS A 70 -17.78 -2.19 -5.80
C LYS A 70 -16.79 -3.27 -6.24
N GLN A 71 -17.30 -4.35 -6.85
CA GLN A 71 -16.46 -5.43 -7.36
C GLN A 71 -15.55 -4.97 -8.51
N ARG A 72 -16.04 -4.12 -9.42
CA ARG A 72 -15.23 -3.52 -10.49
C ARG A 72 -14.08 -2.72 -9.91
N LEU A 73 -14.35 -1.86 -8.93
CA LEU A 73 -13.33 -1.05 -8.28
C LEU A 73 -12.27 -1.91 -7.58
N MET A 74 -12.68 -2.93 -6.82
CA MET A 74 -11.77 -3.86 -6.13
C MET A 74 -10.89 -4.66 -7.10
N ARG A 75 -11.40 -5.01 -8.30
CA ARG A 75 -10.65 -5.75 -9.32
C ARG A 75 -9.71 -4.86 -10.15
N ARG A 76 -9.93 -3.53 -10.18
CA ARG A 76 -9.15 -2.57 -10.96
C ARG A 76 -7.63 -2.61 -10.70
N PRO A 77 -7.11 -2.64 -9.45
CA PRO A 77 -5.66 -2.72 -9.24
C PRO A 77 -5.06 -4.02 -9.80
N ALA A 78 -5.77 -5.14 -9.72
CA ALA A 78 -5.34 -6.40 -10.31
C ALA A 78 -5.37 -6.35 -11.85
N SER A 79 -6.40 -5.73 -12.44
CA SER A 79 -6.49 -5.54 -13.89
C SER A 79 -5.44 -4.58 -14.45
N LEU A 80 -4.98 -3.61 -13.67
CA LEU A 80 -3.89 -2.69 -14.04
C LEU A 80 -2.50 -3.32 -13.89
N ARG A 81 -2.28 -4.11 -12.83
CA ARG A 81 -0.99 -4.76 -12.55
C ARG A 81 -0.74 -5.99 -13.42
N GLN A 82 -1.79 -6.75 -13.78
CA GLN A 82 -1.71 -7.99 -14.56
C GLN A 82 -0.63 -8.96 -14.01
N SER A 83 -0.58 -9.14 -12.68
CA SER A 83 0.46 -9.91 -11.98
C SER A 83 0.53 -11.36 -12.45
N GLY A 84 -0.63 -12.02 -12.67
CA GLY A 84 -0.68 -13.41 -13.16
C GLY A 84 -0.02 -13.60 -14.52
N LEU A 85 -0.28 -12.72 -15.49
CA LEU A 85 0.36 -12.78 -16.82
C LEU A 85 1.87 -12.50 -16.76
N LYS A 86 2.30 -11.63 -15.83
CA LYS A 86 3.73 -11.39 -15.60
C LYS A 86 4.43 -12.66 -15.11
N VAL A 87 3.88 -13.31 -14.08
CA VAL A 87 4.44 -14.56 -13.53
C VAL A 87 4.44 -15.66 -14.59
N ALA A 88 3.33 -15.85 -15.31
CA ALA A 88 3.25 -16.85 -16.38
C ALA A 88 4.30 -16.62 -17.49
N SER A 89 4.54 -15.35 -17.89
CA SER A 89 5.59 -15.05 -18.87
C SER A 89 6.99 -15.38 -18.35
N ILE A 90 7.29 -15.07 -17.08
CA ILE A 90 8.59 -15.38 -16.47
C ILE A 90 8.81 -16.89 -16.40
N VAL A 91 7.80 -17.65 -15.98
CA VAL A 91 7.87 -19.12 -15.94
C VAL A 91 8.11 -19.68 -17.35
N SER A 92 7.41 -19.17 -18.36
CA SER A 92 7.62 -19.59 -19.76
C SER A 92 9.05 -19.33 -20.24
N PHE A 93 9.63 -18.17 -19.92
CA PHE A 93 11.03 -17.87 -20.26
C PHE A 93 12.03 -18.68 -19.45
N ALA A 94 11.76 -18.95 -18.17
CA ALA A 94 12.62 -19.79 -17.34
C ALA A 94 12.68 -21.22 -17.89
N VAL A 95 11.53 -21.78 -18.29
CA VAL A 95 11.47 -23.10 -18.94
C VAL A 95 12.19 -23.08 -20.29
N ALA A 96 11.98 -22.06 -21.13
CA ALA A 96 12.72 -21.90 -22.38
C ALA A 96 14.24 -21.80 -22.15
N GLY A 97 14.66 -21.10 -21.10
CA GLY A 97 16.07 -20.99 -20.70
C GLY A 97 16.70 -22.32 -20.30
N LEU A 98 15.96 -23.19 -19.61
CA LEU A 98 16.42 -24.54 -19.29
C LEU A 98 16.61 -25.39 -20.56
N PHE A 99 15.70 -25.28 -21.53
CA PHE A 99 15.88 -25.93 -22.84
C PHE A 99 17.05 -25.33 -23.62
N MET A 100 17.28 -24.02 -23.57
CA MET A 100 18.46 -23.38 -24.18
C MET A 100 19.77 -23.89 -23.57
N LEU A 101 19.82 -24.04 -22.24
CA LEU A 101 21.00 -24.57 -21.54
C LEU A 101 21.26 -26.03 -21.92
N GLY A 102 20.21 -26.85 -22.02
CA GLY A 102 20.32 -28.23 -22.52
C GLY A 102 20.90 -28.30 -23.92
N LEU A 103 20.41 -27.44 -24.82
CA LEU A 103 20.85 -27.38 -26.22
C LEU A 103 22.30 -26.88 -26.34
N LEU A 104 22.67 -25.87 -25.53
CA LEU A 104 24.06 -25.40 -25.43
C LEU A 104 24.99 -26.47 -24.88
N GLY A 105 24.55 -27.26 -23.89
CA GLY A 105 25.33 -28.39 -23.36
C GLY A 105 25.56 -29.48 -24.42
N GLN A 106 24.55 -29.78 -25.24
CA GLN A 106 24.69 -30.71 -26.37
C GLN A 106 25.62 -30.17 -27.46
N LEU A 107 25.49 -28.90 -27.85
CA LEU A 107 26.39 -28.25 -28.82
C LEU A 107 27.83 -28.19 -28.29
N PHE A 108 28.02 -27.92 -27.00
CA PHE A 108 29.33 -27.94 -26.37
C PHE A 108 29.93 -29.35 -26.38
N ALA A 109 29.16 -30.37 -26.01
CA ALA A 109 29.61 -31.77 -26.08
C ALA A 109 30.03 -32.16 -27.50
N LEU A 110 29.23 -31.80 -28.51
CA LEU A 110 29.57 -32.00 -29.93
C LEU A 110 30.88 -31.30 -30.31
N SER A 111 31.10 -30.06 -29.87
CA SER A 111 32.33 -29.31 -30.16
C SER A 111 33.57 -29.90 -29.47
N VAL A 112 33.41 -30.50 -28.28
CA VAL A 112 34.51 -31.15 -27.56
C VAL A 112 34.85 -32.51 -28.20
N THR A 113 33.85 -33.25 -28.70
CA THR A 113 34.09 -34.50 -29.44
C THR A 113 34.80 -34.27 -30.77
N ASP A 114 34.51 -33.18 -31.48
CA ASP A 114 35.25 -32.80 -32.71
C ASP A 114 36.69 -32.28 -32.40
N SER A 115 36.96 -31.89 -31.16
CA SER A 115 38.26 -31.33 -30.75
C SER A 115 39.22 -32.38 -30.18
N ALA A 116 38.82 -33.65 -30.08
CA ALA A 116 39.76 -34.70 -29.72
C ALA A 116 40.65 -34.98 -30.94
N PRO A 117 41.95 -34.60 -30.93
CA PRO A 117 42.84 -35.03 -31.99
C PRO A 117 42.82 -36.56 -32.00
N ALA A 118 42.59 -37.15 -33.17
CA ALA A 118 42.79 -38.58 -33.41
C ALA A 118 44.27 -38.93 -33.23
N THR A 119 44.74 -38.93 -31.97
CA THR A 119 46.06 -39.43 -31.62
C THR A 119 45.95 -40.94 -31.46
N GLY A 120 45.99 -41.64 -32.61
CA GLY A 120 46.37 -43.05 -32.71
C GLY A 120 45.42 -44.10 -32.10
N GLY A 121 44.12 -43.80 -31.95
CA GLY A 121 43.14 -44.74 -31.38
C GLY A 121 42.53 -45.69 -32.43
N PHE A 122 42.36 -46.96 -32.03
CA PHE A 122 41.64 -48.02 -32.74
C PHE A 122 40.23 -47.55 -33.15
N THR A 123 39.89 -47.54 -34.43
CA THR A 123 38.59 -47.04 -34.92
C THR A 123 37.46 -48.07 -34.71
N TYR A 124 36.19 -47.63 -34.72
CA TYR A 124 35.04 -48.53 -34.56
C TYR A 124 34.98 -49.60 -35.66
N GLU A 125 35.29 -49.23 -36.91
CA GLU A 125 35.35 -50.17 -38.03
C GLU A 125 36.50 -51.18 -37.88
N GLU A 126 37.68 -50.74 -37.38
CA GLU A 126 38.80 -51.63 -37.05
C GLU A 126 38.48 -52.55 -35.85
N CYS A 127 37.70 -52.07 -34.89
CA CYS A 127 37.22 -52.87 -33.74
C CYS A 127 36.28 -53.98 -34.19
N LEU A 128 35.30 -53.67 -35.03
CA LEU A 128 34.40 -54.67 -35.60
C LEU A 128 35.15 -55.68 -36.49
N ALA A 129 36.12 -55.22 -37.29
CA ALA A 129 36.93 -56.10 -38.12
C ALA A 129 37.81 -57.06 -37.30
N THR A 130 38.30 -56.61 -36.15
CA THR A 130 39.09 -57.44 -35.22
C THR A 130 38.19 -58.38 -34.41
N LEU A 131 36.93 -58.00 -34.16
CA LEU A 131 35.93 -58.86 -33.52
C LEU A 131 35.64 -60.13 -34.34
N ASP A 132 35.70 -60.02 -35.66
CA ASP A 132 35.43 -61.10 -36.62
C ASP A 132 36.66 -62.01 -36.92
N ASP A 133 37.84 -61.68 -36.37
CA ASP A 133 39.06 -62.49 -36.54
C ASP A 133 39.06 -63.70 -35.57
N PRO A 134 39.23 -64.95 -36.07
CA PRO A 134 39.25 -66.16 -35.25
C PRO A 134 40.40 -66.23 -34.23
N SER A 135 41.38 -65.32 -34.32
CA SER A 135 42.50 -65.20 -33.37
C SER A 135 42.24 -64.19 -32.23
N ASN A 136 41.09 -63.52 -32.23
CA ASN A 136 40.74 -62.55 -31.20
C ASN A 136 40.30 -63.25 -29.89
N ALA A 137 41.00 -62.94 -28.81
CA ALA A 137 40.74 -63.49 -27.47
C ALA A 137 40.48 -62.41 -26.40
N LEU A 138 40.46 -61.13 -26.79
CA LEU A 138 40.56 -60.00 -25.85
C LEU A 138 39.44 -58.96 -26.00
N LEU A 139 38.85 -58.78 -27.18
CA LEU A 139 37.78 -57.81 -27.38
C LEU A 139 36.41 -58.48 -27.37
N SER A 140 35.47 -57.91 -26.61
CA SER A 140 34.06 -58.27 -26.63
C SER A 140 33.24 -57.27 -27.45
N GLU A 141 32.05 -57.67 -27.88
CA GLU A 141 31.12 -56.80 -28.61
C GLU A 141 30.78 -55.52 -27.84
N ALA A 142 30.75 -55.60 -26.50
CA ALA A 142 30.53 -54.46 -25.61
C ALA A 142 31.70 -53.45 -25.63
N ASP A 143 32.93 -53.90 -25.90
CA ASP A 143 34.11 -53.03 -25.99
C ASP A 143 34.08 -52.21 -27.29
N CYS A 144 33.58 -52.77 -28.40
CA CYS A 144 33.37 -52.03 -29.63
C CYS A 144 32.17 -51.08 -29.55
N GLU A 145 31.09 -51.46 -28.85
CA GLU A 145 29.93 -50.58 -28.61
C GLU A 145 30.32 -49.30 -27.83
N ALA A 146 31.32 -49.38 -26.95
CA ALA A 146 31.80 -48.24 -26.16
C ALA A 146 32.49 -47.15 -27.00
N ILE A 147 33.00 -47.50 -28.19
CA ILE A 147 33.60 -46.56 -29.16
C ILE A 147 32.74 -46.35 -30.40
N ASN A 148 31.51 -46.88 -30.41
CA ASN A 148 30.55 -46.69 -31.48
C ASN A 148 30.23 -45.19 -31.62
N PRO A 149 30.52 -44.55 -32.77
CA PRO A 149 30.04 -43.21 -33.07
C PRO A 149 28.56 -43.31 -33.41
N GLY A 150 27.73 -43.66 -32.42
CA GLY A 150 26.28 -43.76 -32.58
C GLY A 150 25.73 -42.48 -33.21
N PRO A 151 24.57 -42.52 -33.90
CA PRO A 151 24.05 -41.40 -34.64
C PRO A 151 23.99 -40.18 -33.71
N ALA A 152 24.80 -39.17 -34.02
CA ALA A 152 24.87 -37.90 -33.31
C ALA A 152 23.44 -37.47 -32.98
N GLY A 153 23.10 -37.51 -31.69
CA GLY A 153 21.74 -37.39 -31.21
C GLY A 153 21.08 -36.19 -31.87
N SER A 154 20.06 -36.44 -32.70
CA SER A 154 19.41 -35.39 -33.48
C SER A 154 19.00 -34.26 -32.54
N ASN A 155 19.41 -33.02 -32.81
CA ASN A 155 19.10 -31.82 -32.00
C ASN A 155 17.61 -31.42 -32.04
N ILE A 156 16.76 -32.23 -32.67
CA ILE A 156 15.34 -31.99 -32.94
C ILE A 156 14.44 -32.02 -31.68
N PRO A 157 14.65 -32.86 -30.64
CA PRO A 157 13.68 -32.98 -29.55
C PRO A 157 13.70 -31.78 -28.59
N GLN A 158 14.76 -30.96 -28.56
CA GLN A 158 14.86 -29.79 -27.68
C GLN A 158 14.49 -28.46 -28.36
N ALA A 159 14.60 -28.36 -29.68
CA ALA A 159 14.24 -27.14 -30.42
C ALA A 159 12.71 -26.88 -30.43
N ILE A 160 11.91 -27.95 -30.48
CA ILE A 160 10.44 -27.87 -30.47
C ILE A 160 9.90 -27.26 -29.16
N PRO A 161 10.22 -27.78 -27.96
CA PRO A 161 9.72 -27.19 -26.71
C PRO A 161 10.25 -25.76 -26.51
N LEU A 162 11.49 -25.48 -26.91
CA LEU A 162 12.11 -24.17 -26.80
C LEU A 162 11.37 -23.08 -27.58
N THR A 163 11.09 -23.34 -28.86
CA THR A 163 10.33 -22.41 -29.71
C THR A 163 8.90 -22.22 -29.21
N LEU A 164 8.28 -23.28 -28.68
CA LEU A 164 6.95 -23.23 -28.08
C LEU A 164 6.92 -22.36 -26.82
N PHE A 165 7.83 -22.57 -25.86
CA PHE A 165 7.87 -21.80 -24.61
C PHE A 165 8.32 -20.35 -24.83
N LEU A 166 9.20 -20.10 -25.80
CA LEU A 166 9.57 -18.74 -26.20
C LEU A 166 8.39 -18.01 -26.86
N GLY A 167 7.70 -18.68 -27.79
CA GLY A 167 6.50 -18.16 -28.44
C GLY A 167 5.36 -17.89 -27.46
N LEU A 168 5.14 -18.80 -26.51
CA LEU A 168 4.16 -18.63 -25.43
C LEU A 168 4.54 -17.44 -24.53
N GLY A 169 5.82 -17.29 -24.16
CA GLY A 169 6.30 -16.16 -23.37
C GLY A 169 6.04 -14.81 -24.06
N ILE A 170 6.35 -14.72 -25.35
CA ILE A 170 6.08 -13.51 -26.16
C ILE A 170 4.57 -13.26 -26.28
N ALA A 171 3.76 -14.29 -26.55
CA ALA A 171 2.31 -14.17 -26.65
C ALA A 171 1.70 -13.65 -25.33
N LEU A 172 2.15 -14.16 -24.18
CA LEU A 172 1.72 -13.70 -22.86
C LEU A 172 2.08 -12.22 -22.61
N ILE A 173 3.25 -11.77 -23.06
CA ILE A 173 3.64 -10.34 -23.00
C ILE A 173 2.72 -9.48 -23.86
N VAL A 174 2.41 -9.91 -25.09
CA VAL A 174 1.53 -9.18 -26.02
C VAL A 174 0.11 -9.08 -25.45
N VAL A 175 -0.45 -10.19 -24.98
CA VAL A 175 -1.77 -10.24 -24.33
C VAL A 175 -1.78 -9.33 -23.10
N ARG A 176 -0.74 -9.38 -22.26
CA ARG A 176 -0.60 -8.50 -21.09
C ARG A 176 -0.63 -7.03 -21.48
N ARG A 177 0.15 -6.62 -22.50
CA ARG A 177 0.17 -5.23 -22.97
C ARG A 177 -1.18 -4.79 -23.52
N LYS A 178 -1.87 -5.64 -24.29
CA LYS A 178 -3.23 -5.36 -24.79
C LYS A 178 -4.22 -5.18 -23.64
N LYS A 179 -4.27 -6.11 -22.67
CA LYS A 179 -5.15 -6.02 -21.50
C LYS A 179 -4.85 -4.81 -20.62
N GLN A 180 -3.57 -4.49 -20.43
CA GLN A 180 -3.17 -3.32 -19.64
C GLN A 180 -3.56 -2.01 -20.34
N ARG A 181 -3.45 -1.92 -21.68
CA ARG A 181 -3.92 -0.75 -22.43
C ARG A 181 -5.43 -0.60 -22.32
N ALA A 182 -6.19 -1.69 -22.53
CA ALA A 182 -7.64 -1.67 -22.38
C ALA A 182 -8.06 -1.24 -20.96
N ALA A 183 -7.42 -1.77 -19.92
CA ALA A 183 -7.71 -1.40 -18.52
C ALA A 183 -7.32 0.05 -18.18
N ARG A 184 -6.32 0.63 -18.85
CA ARG A 184 -5.96 2.05 -18.69
C ARG A 184 -6.90 2.99 -19.44
N GLN A 185 -7.45 2.53 -20.57
CA GLN A 185 -8.40 3.28 -21.38
C GLN A 185 -9.84 3.13 -20.86
N ASP A 186 -10.08 2.21 -19.92
CA ASP A 186 -11.37 2.03 -19.27
C ASP A 186 -11.70 3.22 -18.36
N GLN A 187 -12.54 4.11 -18.88
CA GLN A 187 -13.07 5.28 -18.19
C GLN A 187 -14.22 4.96 -17.24
N THR A 188 -14.71 3.71 -17.22
CA THR A 188 -15.90 3.32 -16.44
C THR A 188 -15.78 3.74 -14.98
N ALA A 189 -14.65 3.43 -14.33
CA ALA A 189 -14.46 3.77 -12.93
C ALA A 189 -14.31 5.28 -12.65
N GLU A 190 -13.83 6.07 -13.62
CA GLU A 190 -13.79 7.54 -13.49
C GLU A 190 -15.17 8.16 -13.70
N ASN A 191 -15.97 7.59 -14.60
CA ASN A 191 -17.35 8.02 -14.84
C ASN A 191 -18.24 7.63 -13.65
N GLU A 192 -18.07 6.42 -13.11
CA GLU A 192 -18.72 5.98 -11.87
C GLU A 192 -18.31 6.90 -10.71
N SER A 193 -17.02 7.17 -10.51
CA SER A 193 -16.56 8.11 -9.48
C SER A 193 -17.17 9.50 -9.63
N ARG A 194 -17.20 10.06 -10.86
CA ARG A 194 -17.86 11.33 -11.16
C ARG A 194 -19.35 11.29 -10.84
N ALA A 195 -20.06 10.24 -11.22
CA ALA A 195 -21.48 10.07 -10.90
C ALA A 195 -21.73 9.99 -9.39
N ARG A 196 -20.83 9.32 -8.64
CA ARG A 196 -20.89 9.30 -7.16
C ARG A 196 -20.67 10.70 -6.58
N VAL A 197 -19.68 11.44 -7.06
CA VAL A 197 -19.43 12.83 -6.63
C VAL A 197 -20.57 13.75 -7.04
N GLU A 198 -21.22 13.56 -8.18
CA GLU A 198 -22.39 14.35 -8.56
C GLU A 198 -23.58 14.09 -7.63
N ARG A 199 -23.81 12.83 -7.26
CA ARG A 199 -24.91 12.41 -6.39
C ARG A 199 -24.70 12.78 -4.92
N TRP A 200 -23.51 12.50 -4.37
CA TRP A 200 -23.22 12.64 -2.94
C TRP A 200 -22.25 13.77 -2.61
N ARG A 201 -21.65 14.46 -3.60
CA ARG A 201 -20.60 15.51 -3.46
C ARG A 201 -19.26 15.06 -2.91
N PHE A 202 -19.16 13.79 -2.56
CA PHE A 202 -17.92 13.08 -2.29
C PHE A 202 -18.01 11.70 -2.96
N ASP A 203 -16.89 11.01 -3.04
CA ASP A 203 -16.86 9.62 -3.52
C ASP A 203 -16.85 8.67 -2.32
N PRO A 204 -17.96 8.00 -1.98
CA PRO A 204 -18.04 7.15 -0.78
C PRO A 204 -17.05 5.98 -0.79
N LEU A 205 -16.54 5.57 -1.97
CA LEU A 205 -15.57 4.48 -2.10
C LEU A 205 -14.12 4.97 -2.10
N ALA A 206 -13.88 6.27 -2.25
CA ALA A 206 -12.54 6.87 -2.21
C ALA A 206 -12.19 7.45 -0.83
N VAL A 207 -13.16 7.50 0.09
CA VAL A 207 -12.97 8.02 1.44
C VAL A 207 -12.43 6.91 2.35
N GLU A 208 -11.28 7.15 2.98
CA GLU A 208 -10.72 6.22 3.96
C GLU A 208 -11.62 6.11 5.21
N PRO A 209 -11.70 4.93 5.85
CA PRO A 209 -12.39 4.79 7.13
C PRO A 209 -11.82 5.79 8.15
N GLY A 210 -12.67 6.70 8.64
CA GLY A 210 -12.26 7.75 9.59
C GLY A 210 -11.74 9.05 8.95
N TYR A 211 -11.83 9.21 7.63
CA TYR A 211 -11.45 10.46 6.95
C TYR A 211 -12.26 11.67 7.42
N THR A 212 -11.55 12.76 7.72
CA THR A 212 -12.04 13.96 8.42
C THR A 212 -11.95 15.24 7.57
N GLY A 213 -11.74 15.14 6.26
CA GLY A 213 -11.36 16.27 5.39
C GLY A 213 -12.40 17.40 5.24
N PHE A 214 -13.58 17.26 5.84
CA PHE A 214 -14.60 18.30 5.90
C PHE A 214 -14.69 18.81 7.33
N THR A 215 -14.45 20.10 7.56
CA THR A 215 -14.64 20.72 8.87
C THR A 215 -16.06 21.26 9.01
N TRP A 216 -16.60 21.28 10.23
CA TRP A 216 -17.93 21.85 10.51
C TRP A 216 -17.90 23.37 10.69
N TYR A 217 -16.71 23.99 10.78
CA TYR A 217 -16.51 25.42 11.01
C TYR A 217 -15.97 26.16 9.76
N GLU A 218 -16.18 27.47 9.70
CA GLU A 218 -15.76 28.33 8.58
C GLU A 218 -14.29 28.79 8.66
N SER A 219 -13.74 28.96 9.86
CA SER A 219 -12.42 29.57 10.05
C SER A 219 -11.25 28.57 9.90
N PRO A 220 -10.24 28.85 9.07
CA PRO A 220 -9.04 28.00 8.96
C PRO A 220 -8.10 28.07 10.18
N ARG A 221 -8.33 28.99 11.14
CA ARG A 221 -7.48 29.12 12.35
C ARG A 221 -7.85 28.16 13.49
N THR A 222 -8.87 27.33 13.29
CA THR A 222 -9.46 26.49 14.33
C THR A 222 -8.80 25.11 14.44
N GLU A 223 -7.91 24.75 13.50
CA GLU A 223 -7.15 23.51 13.58
C GLU A 223 -6.24 23.51 14.83
N GLY A 224 -6.39 22.47 15.66
CA GLY A 224 -5.72 22.34 16.96
C GLY A 224 -6.13 23.39 18.00
N TYR A 225 -7.17 24.20 17.77
CA TYR A 225 -7.59 25.25 18.70
C TYR A 225 -8.09 24.69 20.02
N ALA A 226 -8.92 23.64 19.98
CA ALA A 226 -9.38 22.94 21.18
C ALA A 226 -8.21 22.35 21.98
N ASP A 227 -7.20 21.82 21.30
CA ASP A 227 -6.00 21.28 21.96
C ASP A 227 -5.16 22.38 22.61
N ARG A 228 -5.00 23.53 21.94
CA ARG A 228 -4.31 24.69 22.53
C ARG A 228 -5.04 25.23 23.76
N LEU A 229 -6.38 25.35 23.69
CA LEU A 229 -7.20 25.75 24.84
C LEU A 229 -7.01 24.78 26.00
N MET A 230 -7.11 23.47 25.73
CA MET A 230 -6.97 22.42 26.74
C MET A 230 -5.56 22.40 27.35
N GLN A 231 -4.52 22.47 26.53
CA GLN A 231 -3.13 22.47 26.98
C GLN A 231 -2.83 23.63 27.93
N LEU A 232 -3.29 24.84 27.59
CA LEU A 232 -3.14 26.02 28.45
C LEU A 232 -4.02 25.92 29.71
N ALA A 233 -5.26 25.45 29.58
CA ALA A 233 -6.18 25.33 30.71
C ALA A 233 -5.74 24.29 31.75
N LEU A 234 -5.02 23.25 31.33
CA LEU A 234 -4.48 22.20 32.19
C LEU A 234 -3.15 22.58 32.88
N PHE A 235 -2.67 23.82 32.74
CA PHE A 235 -1.48 24.27 33.46
C PHE A 235 -1.67 24.09 34.98
N ASP A 236 -0.79 23.29 35.57
CA ASP A 236 -0.83 22.82 36.96
C ASP A 236 0.23 23.46 37.87
N GLY A 237 1.05 24.36 37.31
CA GLY A 237 2.12 25.05 38.02
C GLY A 237 3.53 24.59 37.62
N HIS A 238 3.67 23.47 36.89
CA HIS A 238 4.98 23.04 36.40
C HIS A 238 5.42 23.86 35.17
N GLY A 239 6.57 24.53 35.29
CA GLY A 239 7.17 25.32 34.21
C GLY A 239 6.87 26.81 34.29
N ARG A 240 6.97 27.53 33.16
CA ARG A 240 6.72 28.97 33.12
C ARG A 240 5.21 29.24 33.19
N PRO A 241 4.72 30.01 34.18
CA PRO A 241 3.32 30.39 34.22
C PRO A 241 2.91 31.21 32.98
N PRO A 242 1.73 30.95 32.40
CA PRO A 242 1.26 31.68 31.24
C PRO A 242 1.04 33.15 31.58
N ALA A 243 1.61 34.05 30.78
CA ALA A 243 1.30 35.47 30.86
C ALA A 243 -0.08 35.74 30.24
N GLN A 244 -0.69 36.88 30.56
CA GLN A 244 -1.96 37.27 29.95
C GLN A 244 -1.88 37.36 28.42
N SER A 245 -0.73 37.76 27.87
CA SER A 245 -0.46 37.78 26.43
C SER A 245 -0.42 36.40 25.78
N ASP A 246 -0.20 35.35 26.58
CA ASP A 246 -0.13 33.96 26.10
C ASP A 246 -1.53 33.32 26.03
N LEU A 247 -2.55 33.95 26.66
CA LEU A 247 -3.92 33.47 26.64
C LEU A 247 -4.55 33.72 25.27
N ILE A 248 -5.05 32.66 24.66
CA ILE A 248 -5.78 32.72 23.40
C ILE A 248 -7.23 33.13 23.64
N ALA A 249 -7.82 33.89 22.72
CA ALA A 249 -9.24 34.25 22.80
C ALA A 249 -10.11 33.00 22.97
N VAL A 250 -11.17 33.08 23.79
CA VAL A 250 -12.12 31.99 24.04
C VAL A 250 -13.37 32.29 23.24
N GLU A 251 -13.40 31.84 21.99
CA GLU A 251 -14.47 32.17 21.04
C GLU A 251 -14.94 30.90 20.34
N MET A 252 -16.27 30.70 20.31
CA MET A 252 -16.86 29.60 19.58
C MET A 252 -16.65 29.81 18.08
N PRO A 253 -16.04 28.86 17.36
CA PRO A 253 -15.94 28.92 15.90
C PRO A 253 -17.33 28.96 15.27
N ILE A 254 -17.46 29.81 14.24
CA ILE A 254 -18.68 29.90 13.46
C ILE A 254 -18.89 28.58 12.73
N ALA A 255 -19.99 27.90 13.05
CA ALA A 255 -20.42 26.71 12.33
C ALA A 255 -20.84 27.09 10.91
N ARG A 256 -20.48 26.26 9.93
CA ARG A 256 -20.91 26.43 8.55
C ARG A 256 -22.43 26.38 8.46
N ALA A 257 -22.99 27.19 7.57
CA ALA A 257 -24.41 27.09 7.26
C ALA A 257 -24.76 25.70 6.70
N PRO A 258 -25.92 25.13 7.09
CA PRO A 258 -26.49 23.98 6.40
C PRO A 258 -26.63 24.27 4.91
N HIS A 259 -26.40 23.27 4.07
CA HIS A 259 -26.44 23.41 2.63
C HIS A 259 -27.27 22.28 2.01
N SER A 260 -28.06 22.59 0.98
CA SER A 260 -28.97 21.63 0.34
C SER A 260 -28.29 20.38 -0.22
N THR A 261 -26.97 20.43 -0.41
CA THR A 261 -26.16 19.32 -0.94
C THR A 261 -25.51 18.45 0.12
N ASN A 262 -25.60 18.79 1.41
CA ASN A 262 -25.08 17.93 2.47
C ASN A 262 -26.10 16.84 2.83
N PRO A 263 -25.65 15.65 3.28
CA PRO A 263 -26.50 14.68 3.94
C PRO A 263 -27.36 15.32 5.04
N ALA A 264 -28.60 14.84 5.19
CA ALA A 264 -29.57 15.41 6.11
C ALA A 264 -29.05 15.44 7.55
N GLU A 265 -28.38 14.37 7.97
CA GLU A 265 -27.76 14.24 9.30
C GLU A 265 -26.69 15.31 9.54
N LEU A 266 -25.90 15.66 8.53
CA LEU A 266 -24.89 16.71 8.65
C LEU A 266 -25.54 18.09 8.72
N ASN A 267 -26.58 18.34 7.94
CA ASN A 267 -27.33 19.60 8.03
C ASN A 267 -28.01 19.78 9.39
N GLN A 268 -28.50 18.69 9.99
CA GLN A 268 -29.02 18.72 11.36
C GLN A 268 -27.92 19.11 12.35
N LEU A 269 -26.76 18.45 12.30
CA LEU A 269 -25.62 18.78 13.16
C LEU A 269 -25.16 20.23 13.00
N LEU A 270 -25.04 20.73 11.76
CA LEU A 270 -24.69 22.13 11.50
C LEU A 270 -25.73 23.10 12.08
N GLY A 271 -27.02 22.77 11.99
CA GLY A 271 -28.10 23.53 12.61
C GLY A 271 -27.96 23.59 14.14
N GLU A 272 -27.72 22.45 14.78
CA GLU A 272 -27.51 22.34 16.23
C GLU A 272 -26.26 23.11 16.68
N PHE A 273 -25.17 23.03 15.92
CA PHE A 273 -23.92 23.74 16.22
C PHE A 273 -24.06 25.25 16.07
N GLY A 274 -24.86 25.70 15.10
CA GLY A 274 -25.16 27.12 14.87
C GLY A 274 -26.00 27.73 15.99
N GLN A 275 -27.02 27.03 16.48
CA GLN A 275 -27.86 27.51 17.60
C GLN A 275 -27.07 27.68 18.89
N LYS A 276 -26.21 26.70 19.22
CA LYS A 276 -25.37 26.73 20.43
C LYS A 276 -24.20 27.73 20.38
N ALA A 277 -23.95 28.38 19.25
CA ALA A 277 -22.95 29.45 19.15
C ALA A 277 -23.53 30.83 19.47
N GLN A 278 -24.86 30.97 19.52
CA GLN A 278 -25.57 32.23 19.77
C GLN A 278 -26.12 32.34 21.21
N ALA A 279 -25.99 31.28 22.00
CA ALA A 279 -26.38 31.22 23.41
C ALA A 279 -25.16 31.40 24.31
#